data_AF-A0A914YBU7-F1
#
_entry.id   AF-A0A914YBU7-F1
#
_cell.length_a   1.000
_cell.length_b   1.000
_cell.length_c   1.000
_cell.angle_alpha   90.00
_cell.angle_beta   90.00
_cell.angle_gamma   90.00
#
_symmetry.space_group_name_H-M   'P 1'
#
loop_
_entity.id
_entity.type
_entity.pdbx_description
1 polymer ?
#
loop_
_entity_poly.entity_id
_entity_poly.type
_entity_poly.pdbx_seq_one_letter_code
_entity_poly.pdbx_strand_id
1 'polypeptide(L)'
;MILGRERRIELPANLRPLAKLHIDTLIENCKQAFFLEMNTGYVIDVDHTGKLQTSLEPVVTIIDQNTGADLASSQWTGGLHQFLQLKHGCRLSAMSLKAVFMSNVTKR
;
A
#
# COMPACT_ATOMS: atom_id res chain seq x y z
N MET A 1 2.16 2.83 -27.33
CA MET A 1 2.36 1.64 -26.48
C MET A 1 3.64 0.95 -26.94
N ILE A 2 4.74 1.00 -26.17
CA ILE A 2 6.01 0.40 -26.59
C ILE A 2 5.97 -1.10 -26.24
N LEU A 3 5.55 -1.94 -27.19
CA LEU A 3 5.73 -3.40 -27.11
C LEU A 3 7.21 -3.72 -27.35
N GLY A 4 7.87 -4.39 -26.41
CA GLY A 4 9.20 -4.99 -26.66
C GLY A 4 10.33 -4.59 -25.71
N ARG A 5 10.09 -3.78 -24.66
CA ARG A 5 11.13 -3.56 -23.64
C ARG A 5 11.14 -4.74 -22.67
N GLU A 6 12.12 -5.63 -22.79
CA GLU A 6 12.44 -6.59 -21.71
C GLU A 6 12.74 -5.77 -20.44
N ARG A 7 11.78 -5.73 -19.52
CA ARG A 7 11.98 -5.05 -18.23
C ARG A 7 12.74 -6.01 -17.33
N ARG A 8 14.05 -6.10 -17.54
CA ARG A 8 14.94 -6.77 -16.59
C ARG A 8 15.09 -5.86 -15.38
N ILE A 9 14.22 -6.06 -14.38
CA ILE A 9 14.35 -5.38 -13.08
C ILE A 9 15.42 -6.15 -12.33
N GLU A 10 16.65 -5.63 -12.35
CA GLU A 10 17.73 -6.23 -11.58
C GLU A 10 17.59 -5.84 -10.11
N LEU A 11 17.25 -6.82 -9.27
CA LEU A 11 17.15 -6.59 -7.84
C LEU A 11 18.55 -6.50 -7.22
N PRO A 12 18.88 -5.39 -6.54
CA PRO A 12 20.13 -5.26 -5.79
C PRO A 12 20.34 -6.44 -4.84
N ALA A 13 21.57 -6.95 -4.76
CA ALA A 13 21.87 -8.17 -4.00
C ALA A 13 21.46 -8.07 -2.52
N ASN A 14 21.63 -6.89 -1.92
CA ASN A 14 21.24 -6.57 -0.54
C ASN A 14 19.71 -6.60 -0.30
N LEU A 15 18.89 -6.47 -1.35
CA LEU A 15 17.43 -6.51 -1.24
C LEU A 15 16.85 -7.90 -1.50
N ARG A 16 17.65 -8.86 -1.99
CA ARG A 16 17.19 -10.24 -2.25
C ARG A 16 16.64 -10.95 -1.01
N PRO A 17 17.28 -10.89 0.18
CA PRO A 17 16.74 -11.54 1.37
C PRO A 17 15.40 -10.94 1.79
N LEU A 18 15.28 -9.60 1.73
CA LEU A 18 14.06 -8.88 2.05
C LEU A 18 12.93 -9.26 1.09
N ALA A 19 13.21 -9.26 -0.21
CA ALA A 19 12.24 -9.66 -1.22
C ALA A 19 11.78 -11.11 -1.00
N LYS A 20 12.71 -12.05 -0.78
CA LYS A 20 12.39 -13.45 -0.52
C LYS A 20 11.52 -13.63 0.74
N LEU A 21 11.76 -12.84 1.79
CA LEU A 21 10.98 -12.89 3.02
C LEU A 21 9.53 -12.42 2.83
N HIS A 22 9.30 -11.42 1.99
CA HIS A 22 8.00 -10.77 1.86
C HIS A 22 7.23 -11.16 0.59
N ILE A 23 7.83 -11.92 -0.35
CA ILE A 23 7.23 -12.18 -1.66
C ILE A 23 5.87 -12.86 -1.55
N ASP A 24 5.71 -13.82 -0.64
CA ASP A 24 4.44 -14.53 -0.45
C ASP A 24 3.35 -13.57 0.03
N THR A 25 3.66 -12.74 1.03
CA THR A 25 2.74 -11.69 1.52
C THR A 25 2.39 -10.68 0.44
N LEU A 26 3.37 -10.28 -0.38
CA LEU A 26 3.15 -9.34 -1.49
C LEU A 26 2.24 -9.97 -2.56
N ILE A 27 2.43 -11.24 -2.90
CA ILE A 27 1.58 -11.95 -3.86
C ILE A 27 0.14 -12.03 -3.35
N GLU A 28 -0.06 -12.44 -2.10
CA GLU A 28 -1.40 -12.55 -1.53
C GLU A 28 -2.08 -11.19 -1.43
N ASN A 29 -1.38 -10.15 -0.97
CA ASN A 29 -1.93 -8.79 -0.92
C ASN A 29 -2.19 -8.21 -2.32
N CYS A 30 -1.39 -8.57 -3.33
CA CYS A 30 -1.64 -8.18 -4.70
C CYS A 30 -2.95 -8.80 -5.22
N LYS A 31 -3.18 -10.10 -4.97
CA LYS A 31 -4.45 -10.75 -5.30
C LYS A 31 -5.60 -10.11 -4.54
N GLN A 32 -5.43 -9.87 -3.25
CA GLN A 32 -6.45 -9.23 -2.43
C GLN A 32 -6.80 -7.84 -2.98
N ALA A 33 -5.81 -7.00 -3.30
CA ALA A 33 -6.04 -5.69 -3.91
C ALA A 33 -6.83 -5.80 -5.23
N PHE A 34 -6.52 -6.80 -6.05
CA PHE A 34 -7.22 -7.04 -7.31
C PHE A 34 -8.71 -7.31 -7.10
N PHE A 35 -9.06 -8.15 -6.12
CA PHE A 35 -10.46 -8.49 -5.80
C PHE A 35 -11.17 -7.47 -4.91
N LEU A 36 -10.45 -6.58 -4.22
CA LEU A 36 -11.06 -5.61 -3.32
C LEU A 36 -11.84 -4.53 -4.09
N GLU A 37 -13.16 -4.49 -3.86
CA GLU A 37 -14.05 -3.53 -4.49
C GLU A 37 -13.96 -2.14 -3.83
N MET A 38 -14.14 -1.11 -4.65
CA MET A 38 -14.21 0.26 -4.17
C MET A 38 -15.51 0.47 -3.38
N ASN A 39 -15.49 1.35 -2.39
CA ASN A 39 -16.60 1.66 -1.46
C ASN A 39 -16.90 0.58 -0.41
N THR A 40 -16.14 -0.51 -0.38
CA THR A 40 -16.31 -1.60 0.61
C THR A 40 -15.16 -1.66 1.62
N GLY A 41 -14.50 -0.52 1.86
CA GLY A 41 -13.36 -0.40 2.80
C GLY A 41 -12.30 0.63 2.38
N TYR A 42 -12.37 1.12 1.14
CA TYR A 42 -11.63 2.31 0.70
C TYR A 42 -12.39 3.04 -0.40
N VAL A 43 -12.00 4.30 -0.60
CA VAL A 43 -12.46 5.16 -1.69
C VAL A 43 -11.25 5.78 -2.38
N ILE A 44 -11.45 6.25 -3.61
CA ILE A 44 -10.48 7.07 -4.32
C ILE A 44 -10.92 8.52 -4.18
N ASP A 45 -10.17 9.30 -3.41
CA ASP A 45 -10.37 10.73 -3.21
C ASP A 45 -9.73 11.46 -4.39
N VAL A 46 -10.57 11.95 -5.31
CA VAL A 46 -10.17 12.70 -6.51
C VAL A 46 -10.38 14.19 -6.31
N ASP A 47 -11.43 14.57 -5.57
CA ASP A 47 -11.91 15.94 -5.48
C ASP A 47 -11.31 16.71 -4.30
N HIS A 48 -10.60 16.03 -3.37
CA HIS A 48 -9.89 16.61 -2.22
C HIS A 48 -10.70 17.65 -1.44
N THR A 49 -12.03 17.56 -1.45
CA THR A 49 -12.90 18.57 -0.85
C THR A 49 -12.63 18.64 0.66
N GLY A 50 -11.87 19.66 1.08
CA GLY A 50 -11.52 19.90 2.48
C GLY A 50 -10.08 19.62 2.89
N LYS A 51 -9.16 19.21 1.98
CA LYS A 51 -7.74 19.01 2.33
C LYS A 51 -6.81 20.02 1.64
N LEU A 52 -5.78 20.46 2.36
CA LEU A 52 -4.64 21.30 1.93
C LEU A 52 -3.69 20.55 0.96
N GLN A 53 -4.21 19.66 0.10
CA GLN A 53 -3.38 18.99 -0.91
C GLN A 53 -3.34 19.83 -2.18
N THR A 54 -2.16 20.32 -2.51
CA THR A 54 -1.89 21.14 -3.72
C THR A 54 -1.91 20.32 -5.02
N SER A 55 -2.04 18.99 -4.94
CA SER A 55 -1.95 18.08 -6.08
C SER A 55 -3.31 17.48 -6.41
N LEU A 56 -3.71 17.54 -7.69
CA LEU A 56 -4.92 16.92 -8.24
C LEU A 56 -4.78 15.39 -8.42
N GLU A 57 -3.82 14.77 -7.74
CA GLU A 57 -3.56 13.34 -7.86
C GLU A 57 -4.59 12.54 -7.03
N PRO A 58 -5.17 11.46 -7.59
CA PRO A 58 -6.10 10.61 -6.85
C PRO A 58 -5.37 9.90 -5.70
N VAL A 59 -6.03 9.84 -4.54
CA VAL A 59 -5.48 9.20 -3.33
C VAL A 59 -6.41 8.10 -2.83
N VAL A 60 -5.83 6.95 -2.49
CA VAL A 60 -6.55 5.86 -1.83
C VAL A 60 -6.78 6.24 -0.37
N THR A 61 -8.04 6.45 0.04
CA THR A 61 -8.43 6.71 1.44
C THR A 61 -9.14 5.50 2.01
N ILE A 62 -8.65 4.99 3.15
CA ILE A 62 -9.27 3.87 3.86
C ILE A 62 -10.51 4.36 4.60
N ILE A 63 -11.59 3.59 4.54
CA ILE A 63 -12.82 3.84 5.29
C ILE A 63 -12.95 2.78 6.37
N ASP A 64 -13.09 3.20 7.63
CA ASP A 64 -13.44 2.28 8.70
C ASP A 64 -14.88 1.80 8.50
N GLN A 65 -15.07 0.50 8.25
CA GLN A 65 -16.39 -0.08 8.00
C GLN A 65 -17.34 0.04 9.21
N ASN A 66 -16.80 0.13 10.43
CA ASN A 66 -17.64 0.19 11.64
C ASN A 66 -18.18 1.59 11.90
N THR A 67 -17.36 2.62 11.65
CA THR A 67 -17.70 4.01 11.99
C THR A 67 -18.02 4.86 10.76
N GLY A 68 -17.68 4.40 9.56
CA GLY A 68 -17.74 5.18 8.32
C GLY A 68 -16.69 6.30 8.26
N ALA A 69 -15.73 6.33 9.17
CA ALA A 69 -14.74 7.41 9.26
C ALA A 69 -13.61 7.25 8.24
N ASP A 70 -13.20 8.39 7.67
CA ASP A 70 -12.03 8.49 6.80
C ASP A 70 -10.74 8.34 7.60
N LEU A 71 -9.94 7.33 7.27
CA LEU A 71 -8.62 7.10 7.83
C LEU A 71 -7.54 7.64 6.88
N ALA A 72 -7.61 8.93 6.56
CA ALA A 72 -6.80 9.57 5.51
C ALA A 72 -5.26 9.48 5.71
N SER A 73 -4.80 9.38 6.96
CA SER A 73 -3.37 9.21 7.28
C SER A 73 -2.92 7.75 7.39
N SER A 74 -3.84 6.80 7.24
CA SER A 74 -3.58 5.37 7.43
C SER A 74 -3.26 4.68 6.12
N GLN A 75 -2.39 3.68 6.19
CA GLN A 75 -2.08 2.80 5.07
C GLN A 75 -2.17 1.35 5.52
N TRP A 76 -2.72 0.49 4.66
CA TRP A 76 -2.62 -0.95 4.85
C TRP A 76 -1.19 -1.45 4.67
N THR A 77 -0.84 -2.46 5.44
CA THR A 77 0.53 -3.00 5.52
C THR A 77 0.78 -4.07 4.46
N GLY A 78 2.02 -4.59 4.41
CA GLY A 78 2.37 -5.72 3.55
C GLY A 78 2.25 -5.44 2.04
N GLY A 79 2.26 -4.18 1.63
CA GLY A 79 2.14 -3.78 0.23
C GLY A 79 0.70 -3.62 -0.28
N LEU A 80 -0.32 -3.97 0.52
CA LEU A 80 -1.72 -3.93 0.08
C LEU A 80 -2.14 -2.52 -0.41
N HIS A 81 -1.76 -1.49 0.35
CA HIS A 81 -2.06 -0.10 -0.02
C HIS A 81 -1.38 0.30 -1.34
N GLN A 82 -0.11 -0.10 -1.54
CA GLN A 82 0.62 0.14 -2.78
C GLN A 82 -0.02 -0.57 -3.97
N PHE A 83 -0.51 -1.80 -3.80
CA PHE A 83 -1.20 -2.51 -4.87
C PHE A 83 -2.54 -1.87 -5.25
N LEU A 84 -3.26 -1.28 -4.30
CA LEU A 84 -4.46 -0.50 -4.61
C LEU A 84 -4.13 0.80 -5.33
N GLN A 85 -3.04 1.48 -4.95
CA GLN A 85 -2.56 2.64 -5.71
C GLN A 85 -2.23 2.25 -7.15
N LEU A 86 -1.56 1.11 -7.36
CA LEU A 86 -1.28 0.60 -8.71
C LEU A 86 -2.56 0.26 -9.48
N LYS A 87 -3.54 -0.38 -8.82
CA LYS A 87 -4.83 -0.74 -9.42
C LYS A 87 -5.57 0.47 -9.99
N HIS A 88 -5.51 1.59 -9.28
CA HIS A 88 -6.23 2.82 -9.63
C HIS A 88 -5.36 3.89 -10.30
N GLY A 89 -4.11 3.57 -10.64
CA GLY A 89 -3.18 4.52 -11.27
C GLY A 89 -2.82 5.72 -10.38
N CYS A 90 -2.94 5.58 -9.06
CA CYS A 90 -2.54 6.60 -8.10
C CYS A 90 -1.01 6.66 -7.96
N ARG A 91 -0.51 7.79 -7.45
CA ARG A 91 0.92 7.91 -7.11
C ARG A 91 1.30 6.93 -6.02
N LEU A 92 2.37 6.18 -6.24
CA LEU A 92 2.84 5.17 -5.29
C LEU A 92 3.46 5.83 -4.05
N SER A 93 2.99 5.47 -2.86
CA SER A 93 3.63 5.85 -1.59
C SER A 93 4.68 4.83 -1.16
N ALA A 94 5.66 5.28 -0.39
CA ALA A 94 6.65 4.38 0.20
C ALA A 94 5.97 3.40 1.17
N MET A 95 6.31 2.12 1.06
CA MET A 95 5.82 1.09 1.97
C MET A 95 6.57 1.19 3.31
N SER A 96 5.83 1.25 4.42
CA SER A 96 6.41 1.20 5.76
C SER A 96 6.80 -0.24 6.12
N LEU A 97 8.07 -0.46 6.45
CA LEU A 97 8.59 -1.73 6.97
C LEU A 97 8.64 -1.64 8.50
N LYS A 98 7.78 -2.39 9.19
CA LYS A 98 7.79 -2.47 10.66
C LYS A 98 8.82 -3.50 11.12
N ALA A 99 9.84 -3.06 11.84
CA ALA A 99 10.70 -3.93 12.63
C ALA A 99 10.07 -4.14 14.02
N VAL A 100 9.91 -5.39 14.44
CA VAL A 100 9.38 -5.72 15.77
C VAL A 100 10.54 -5.68 16.77
N PHE A 101 10.49 -4.71 17.69
CA PHE A 101 11.40 -4.66 18.83
C PHE A 101 10.69 -5.30 20.03
N MET A 102 11.23 -6.40 20.56
CA MET A 102 10.76 -6.96 21.81
C MET A 102 11.51 -6.31 22.98
N SER A 103 10.81 -5.53 23.80
CA SER A 103 11.35 -5.06 25.08
C SER A 103 11.27 -6.19 26.10
N ASN A 104 12.40 -6.63 26.65
CA ASN A 104 12.43 -7.59 27.75
C ASN A 104 11.85 -6.93 29.01
N VAL A 105 10.58 -7.19 29.31
CA VAL A 105 9.97 -6.86 30.61
C VAL A 105 10.21 -8.03 31.55
N THR A 106 11.39 -8.05 32.19
CA THR A 106 11.64 -8.96 33.31
C THR A 106 10.78 -8.48 34.49
N LYS A 107 9.76 -9.24 34.86
CA LYS A 107 8.98 -8.99 36.08
C LYS A 107 9.94 -9.13 37.28
N ARG A 108 10.13 -8.04 38.03
CA ARG A 108 10.71 -8.08 39.37
C ARG A 108 9.70 -8.61 40.37
#